data_AF-A0A453JUS1-F1
#
_entry.id   AF-A0A453JUS1-F1
#
_cell.length_a   1.000
_cell.length_b   1.000
_cell.length_c   1.000
_cell.angle_alpha   90.00
_cell.angle_beta   90.00
_cell.angle_gamma   90.00
#
_symmetry.space_group_name_H-M   'P 1'
#
loop_
_entity.id
_entity.type
_entity.pdbx_description
1 polymer ?
#
loop_
_entity_poly.entity_id
_entity_poly.type
_entity_poly.pdbx_seq_one_letter_code
_entity_poly.pdbx_strand_id
1 'polypeptide(L)'
;IQRPRLSRLHLPQWLRLLAQRPWRAHPPTAPQPAAPYQFCLFRWHPKEHSYHHVDHNGNPLPHGRHRVALSGEVSFAGSAVRPEQVHLTFSDRADEMRVMFVCADAGKRAVRYGLEKEEEKGWTEMGTEVRTYEQKHMCDAPANDSVGWRDPGFVFAGLMNGLEPGRRYFYKVNQRLDSPQENTQRVNLQKNT
;
A
#
# COMPACT_ATOMS: atom_id res chain seq x y z
N ILE A 1 54.35 2.14 -37.42
CA ILE A 1 53.22 2.98 -37.91
C ILE A 1 52.47 2.18 -38.96
N GLN A 2 51.30 1.62 -38.62
CA GLN A 2 50.16 1.28 -39.49
C GLN A 2 49.09 0.56 -38.64
N ARG A 3 47.82 0.91 -38.87
CA ARG A 3 46.63 0.37 -38.17
C ARG A 3 46.21 -0.99 -38.77
N PRO A 4 45.50 -1.82 -37.99
CA PRO A 4 44.27 -2.48 -38.49
C PRO A 4 43.10 -2.25 -37.51
N ARG A 5 42.00 -1.62 -37.95
CA ARG A 5 40.75 -2.20 -38.48
C ARG A 5 39.89 -2.92 -37.42
N LEU A 6 38.80 -2.24 -37.07
CA LEU A 6 37.68 -2.70 -36.24
C LEU A 6 36.99 -3.93 -36.83
N SER A 7 36.64 -4.89 -35.96
CA SER A 7 35.48 -5.75 -36.14
C SER A 7 34.65 -5.75 -34.86
N ARG A 8 33.38 -5.39 -35.01
CA ARG A 8 32.34 -5.37 -33.99
C ARG A 8 32.19 -6.74 -33.35
N LEU A 9 32.09 -6.77 -32.02
CA LEU A 9 31.40 -7.83 -31.30
C LEU A 9 30.41 -7.18 -30.33
N HIS A 10 29.16 -7.60 -30.47
CA HIS A 10 28.01 -7.18 -29.68
C HIS A 10 28.26 -7.35 -28.19
N LEU A 11 28.02 -6.29 -27.42
CA LEU A 11 27.82 -6.34 -25.98
C LEU A 11 26.37 -6.75 -25.68
N PRO A 12 26.11 -7.85 -24.96
CA PRO A 12 24.97 -7.93 -24.06
C PRO A 12 25.38 -7.30 -22.72
N GLN A 13 24.58 -6.32 -22.28
CA GLN A 13 24.75 -5.62 -21.02
C GLN A 13 24.66 -6.61 -19.84
N TRP A 14 25.72 -6.68 -19.05
CA TRP A 14 25.70 -7.21 -17.69
C TRP A 14 26.09 -6.08 -16.74
N LEU A 15 25.20 -5.72 -15.83
CA LEU A 15 25.52 -4.75 -14.80
C LEU A 15 26.38 -5.43 -13.70
N ARG A 16 27.70 -5.35 -13.86
CA ARG A 16 28.66 -5.55 -12.76
C ARG A 16 28.65 -4.31 -11.87
N LEU A 17 28.38 -4.49 -10.59
CA LEU A 17 28.65 -3.48 -9.55
C LEU A 17 30.17 -3.34 -9.36
N LEU A 18 30.80 -2.49 -10.17
CA LEU A 18 32.02 -1.79 -9.74
C LEU A 18 31.58 -0.53 -9.01
N ALA A 19 31.84 -0.50 -7.71
CA ALA A 19 31.62 0.65 -6.85
C ALA A 19 32.48 1.83 -7.34
N GLN A 20 31.85 2.79 -8.01
CA GLN A 20 32.38 4.14 -8.28
C GLN A 20 31.27 5.02 -8.89
N ARG A 21 30.15 5.17 -8.17
CA ARG A 21 29.16 6.27 -8.27
C ARG A 21 28.03 5.98 -7.27
N PRO A 22 27.57 6.94 -6.47
CA PRO A 22 26.47 6.71 -5.55
C PRO A 22 25.22 6.36 -6.36
N TRP A 23 24.73 5.13 -6.16
CA TRP A 23 23.46 4.69 -6.72
C TRP A 23 22.35 5.55 -6.13
N ARG A 24 21.88 6.54 -6.89
CA ARG A 24 20.48 6.93 -6.79
C ARG A 24 19.68 5.83 -7.50
N ALA A 25 19.50 4.71 -6.81
CA ALA A 25 18.32 3.91 -7.08
C ALA A 25 17.15 4.85 -6.77
N HIS A 26 16.33 5.17 -7.76
CA HIS A 26 14.98 5.61 -7.44
C HIS A 26 14.42 4.47 -6.59
N PRO A 27 14.09 4.71 -5.31
CA PRO A 27 13.44 3.67 -4.53
C PRO A 27 12.23 3.23 -5.36
N PRO A 28 12.01 1.92 -5.56
CA PRO A 28 10.76 1.48 -6.16
C PRO A 28 9.66 2.19 -5.36
N THR A 29 8.76 2.89 -6.04
CA THR A 29 7.54 3.37 -5.41
C THR A 29 6.71 2.12 -5.12
N ALA A 30 7.12 1.39 -4.08
CA ALA A 30 6.37 0.27 -3.58
C ALA A 30 5.02 0.82 -3.11
N PRO A 31 3.91 0.13 -3.40
CA PRO A 31 2.65 0.44 -2.73
C PRO A 31 2.93 0.47 -1.22
N GLN A 32 2.41 1.50 -0.54
CA GLN A 32 2.69 1.67 0.88
C GLN A 32 2.07 0.49 1.61
N PRO A 33 2.87 -0.27 2.35
CA PRO A 33 2.28 -1.43 2.99
C PRO A 33 1.73 -1.09 4.36
N ALA A 34 0.69 -1.83 4.75
CA ALA A 34 0.15 -1.80 6.10
C ALA A 34 1.17 -2.22 7.18
N ALA A 35 2.14 -3.07 6.85
CA ALA A 35 3.14 -3.60 7.79
C ALA A 35 4.52 -2.92 7.65
N PRO A 36 5.42 -3.06 8.63
CA PRO A 36 6.84 -2.72 8.47
C PRO A 36 7.55 -3.63 7.46
N TYR A 37 8.59 -3.11 6.82
CA TYR A 37 9.35 -3.78 5.76
C TYR A 37 10.82 -3.89 6.15
N GLN A 38 11.45 -4.96 5.65
CA GLN A 38 12.88 -5.17 5.75
C GLN A 38 13.45 -5.45 4.36
N PHE A 39 14.66 -4.97 4.12
CA PHE A 39 15.44 -5.28 2.94
C PHE A 39 16.40 -6.42 3.25
N CYS A 40 16.40 -7.44 2.40
CA CYS A 40 17.33 -8.57 2.51
C CYS A 40 18.34 -8.49 1.37
N LEU A 41 19.63 -8.63 1.69
CA LEU A 41 20.68 -8.83 0.70
C LEU A 41 21.01 -10.32 0.63
N PHE A 42 21.00 -10.88 -0.58
CA PHE A 42 21.35 -12.26 -0.84
C PHE A 42 22.62 -12.34 -1.70
N ARG A 43 23.47 -13.33 -1.43
CA ARG A 43 24.67 -13.64 -2.21
C ARG A 43 24.78 -15.13 -2.38
N TRP A 44 24.89 -15.59 -3.62
CA TRP A 44 25.08 -17.00 -3.95
C TRP A 44 26.15 -17.16 -5.03
N HIS A 45 26.70 -18.37 -5.13
CA HIS A 45 27.63 -18.71 -6.19
C HIS A 45 26.86 -18.93 -7.50
N PRO A 46 27.36 -18.48 -8.67
CA PRO A 46 26.66 -18.66 -9.93
C PRO A 46 26.26 -20.11 -10.19
N LYS A 47 27.07 -21.11 -9.84
CA LYS A 47 26.74 -22.54 -10.05
C LYS A 47 25.58 -23.07 -9.20
N GLU A 48 25.09 -22.30 -8.24
CA GLU A 48 24.00 -22.69 -7.34
C GLU A 48 22.64 -22.12 -7.78
N HIS A 49 22.56 -21.48 -8.96
CA HIS A 49 21.28 -21.03 -9.51
C HIS A 49 20.39 -22.25 -9.85
N SER A 50 19.12 -22.17 -9.49
CA SER A 50 18.10 -23.09 -10.01
C SER A 50 17.33 -22.39 -11.13
N TYR A 51 17.34 -22.94 -12.34
CA TYR A 51 16.54 -22.44 -13.46
C TYR A 51 15.03 -22.65 -13.25
N HIS A 52 14.65 -23.45 -12.25
CA HIS A 52 13.26 -23.72 -11.92
C HIS A 52 12.69 -22.75 -10.88
N HIS A 53 13.51 -21.87 -10.29
CA HIS A 53 13.09 -20.91 -9.28
C HIS A 53 13.43 -19.49 -9.76
N VAL A 54 12.62 -19.00 -10.70
CA VAL A 54 12.78 -17.69 -11.34
C VAL A 54 11.52 -16.84 -11.13
N ASP A 55 11.68 -15.53 -11.11
CA ASP A 55 10.57 -14.59 -11.10
C ASP A 55 9.88 -14.52 -12.48
N HIS A 56 8.81 -13.72 -12.58
CA HIS A 56 8.07 -13.52 -13.83
C HIS A 56 8.94 -12.97 -14.99
N ASN A 57 10.06 -12.33 -14.68
CA ASN A 57 11.00 -11.77 -15.65
C ASN A 57 12.17 -12.73 -15.95
N GLY A 58 12.14 -13.96 -15.42
CA GLY A 58 13.20 -14.96 -15.59
C GLY A 58 14.43 -14.72 -14.70
N ASN A 59 14.38 -13.82 -13.72
CA ASN A 59 15.49 -13.64 -12.79
C ASN A 59 15.47 -14.74 -11.73
N PRO A 60 16.61 -15.38 -11.41
CA PRO A 60 16.67 -16.40 -10.39
C PRO A 60 16.32 -15.81 -9.01
N LEU A 61 15.40 -16.47 -8.30
CA LEU A 61 14.99 -16.09 -6.96
C LEU A 61 15.95 -16.69 -5.92
N PRO A 62 16.48 -15.89 -4.99
CA PRO A 62 17.44 -16.37 -4.00
C PRO A 62 16.80 -17.33 -2.99
N HIS A 63 17.55 -18.33 -2.54
CA HIS A 63 17.15 -19.15 -1.40
C HIS A 63 17.47 -18.45 -0.07
N GLY A 64 16.65 -18.69 0.97
CA GLY A 64 16.84 -18.08 2.30
C GLY A 64 18.23 -18.30 2.92
N ARG A 65 18.89 -19.43 2.61
CA ARG A 65 20.26 -19.75 3.05
C ARG A 65 21.34 -18.80 2.55
N HIS A 66 21.07 -18.05 1.48
CA HIS A 66 22.01 -17.13 0.85
C HIS A 66 21.90 -15.70 1.34
N ARG A 67 21.07 -15.44 2.37
CA ARG A 67 20.93 -14.11 2.96
C ARG A 67 22.22 -13.74 3.70
N VAL A 68 22.84 -12.65 3.29
CA VAL A 68 24.08 -12.13 3.88
C VAL A 68 23.88 -10.90 4.74
N ALA A 69 22.77 -10.18 4.57
CA ALA A 69 22.40 -9.06 5.42
C ALA A 69 20.88 -8.88 5.47
N LEU A 70 20.43 -8.27 6.55
CA LEU A 70 19.05 -7.86 6.80
C LEU A 70 19.08 -6.42 7.33
N SER A 71 18.24 -5.54 6.79
CA SER A 71 18.09 -4.18 7.33
C SER A 71 17.29 -4.17 8.63
N GLY A 72 17.31 -3.03 9.33
CA GLY A 72 16.26 -2.74 10.31
C GLY A 72 14.88 -2.65 9.66
N GLU A 73 13.84 -2.64 10.49
CA GLU A 73 12.46 -2.40 10.04
C GLU A 73 12.27 -0.94 9.61
N VAL A 74 11.54 -0.76 8.51
CA VAL A 74 11.16 0.54 7.97
C VAL A 74 9.66 0.55 7.80
N SER A 75 9.00 1.61 8.28
CA SER A 75 7.55 1.79 8.15
C SER A 75 7.22 3.19 7.66
N PHE A 76 6.06 3.34 7.02
CA PHE A 76 5.54 4.65 6.67
C PHE A 76 4.84 5.26 7.89
N ALA A 77 5.13 6.53 8.17
CA ALA A 77 4.45 7.27 9.24
C ALA A 77 2.94 7.31 8.98
N GLY A 78 2.14 6.93 9.97
CA GLY A 78 0.68 6.90 9.86
C GLY A 78 0.12 5.79 8.95
N SER A 79 0.94 4.81 8.53
CA SER A 79 0.53 3.68 7.68
C SER A 79 -0.70 2.94 8.18
N ALA A 80 -0.86 2.80 9.49
CA ALA A 80 -1.99 2.05 10.04
C ALA A 80 -3.36 2.65 9.67
N VAL A 81 -3.40 3.98 9.66
CA VAL A 81 -4.59 4.83 9.61
C VAL A 81 -4.90 5.29 8.19
N ARG A 82 -3.88 5.41 7.35
CA ARG A 82 -3.98 6.06 6.06
C ARG A 82 -4.80 5.21 5.08
N PRO A 83 -5.81 5.79 4.41
CA PRO A 83 -6.47 5.13 3.30
C PRO A 83 -5.55 4.98 2.10
N GLU A 84 -5.51 3.77 1.56
CA GLU A 84 -4.73 3.40 0.39
C GLU A 84 -5.60 2.80 -0.70
N GLN A 85 -5.05 2.75 -1.93
CA GLN A 85 -5.68 2.09 -3.07
C GLN A 85 -7.15 2.48 -3.22
N VAL A 86 -7.40 3.80 -3.25
CA VAL A 86 -8.76 4.32 -3.37
C VAL A 86 -9.27 4.06 -4.80
N HIS A 87 -10.41 3.36 -4.91
CA HIS A 87 -11.05 2.99 -6.16
C HIS A 87 -12.52 3.44 -6.15
N LEU A 88 -12.99 3.90 -7.31
CA LEU A 88 -14.38 4.22 -7.54
C LEU A 88 -15.02 3.13 -8.39
N THR A 89 -16.23 2.71 -8.01
CA THR A 89 -17.04 1.79 -8.81
C THR A 89 -18.46 2.31 -8.92
N PHE A 90 -19.14 1.96 -10.01
CA PHE A 90 -20.58 2.15 -10.09
C PHE A 90 -21.30 1.24 -9.09
N SER A 91 -22.46 1.69 -8.63
CA SER A 91 -23.40 0.90 -7.84
C SER A 91 -24.53 0.40 -8.75
N ASP A 92 -25.58 -0.16 -8.16
CA ASP A 92 -26.75 -0.65 -8.87
C ASP A 92 -27.60 0.50 -9.44
N ARG A 93 -27.53 1.69 -8.82
CA ARG A 93 -28.31 2.87 -9.22
C ARG A 93 -27.43 3.94 -9.86
N ALA A 94 -27.99 4.66 -10.82
CA ALA A 94 -27.30 5.72 -11.55
C ALA A 94 -26.98 6.97 -10.71
N ASP A 95 -27.68 7.15 -9.59
CA ASP A 95 -27.44 8.21 -8.59
C ASP A 95 -26.49 7.76 -7.47
N GLU A 96 -25.78 6.65 -7.67
CA GLU A 96 -24.91 6.06 -6.67
C GLU A 96 -23.53 5.67 -7.21
N MET A 97 -22.51 5.90 -6.39
CA MET A 97 -21.15 5.42 -6.63
C MET A 97 -20.56 4.90 -5.32
N ARG A 98 -19.77 3.84 -5.42
CA ARG A 98 -19.07 3.25 -4.27
C ARG A 98 -17.61 3.68 -4.29
N VAL A 99 -17.12 4.13 -3.14
CA VAL A 99 -15.71 4.39 -2.89
C VAL A 99 -15.16 3.23 -2.06
N MET A 100 -14.15 2.56 -2.60
CA MET A 100 -13.46 1.46 -1.93
C MET A 100 -12.02 1.87 -1.62
N PHE A 101 -11.50 1.47 -0.46
CA PHE A 101 -10.12 1.73 -0.07
C PHE A 101 -9.68 0.75 1.01
N VAL A 102 -8.38 0.70 1.28
CA VAL A 102 -7.78 -0.21 2.26
C VAL A 102 -7.10 0.57 3.38
N CYS A 103 -7.24 0.11 4.63
CA CYS A 103 -6.42 0.56 5.76
C CYS A 103 -5.85 -0.66 6.50
N ALA A 104 -4.80 -0.47 7.30
CA ALA A 104 -4.25 -1.55 8.11
C ALA A 104 -5.12 -1.92 9.31
N ASP A 105 -5.93 -0.97 9.79
CA ASP A 105 -6.81 -1.15 10.94
C ASP A 105 -8.31 -1.11 10.55
N ALA A 106 -9.17 -1.62 11.45
CA ALA A 106 -10.62 -1.67 11.29
C ALA A 106 -11.35 -0.44 11.84
N GLY A 107 -10.65 0.66 12.13
CA GLY A 107 -11.24 1.82 12.78
C GLY A 107 -12.31 2.48 11.90
N LYS A 108 -13.26 3.20 12.51
CA LYS A 108 -14.37 3.82 11.76
C LYS A 108 -13.87 4.82 10.72
N ARG A 109 -14.30 4.67 9.47
CA ARG A 109 -13.98 5.59 8.38
C ARG A 109 -15.25 6.16 7.77
N ALA A 110 -15.09 7.28 7.09
CA ALA A 110 -16.18 7.95 6.40
C ALA A 110 -15.70 8.49 5.06
N VAL A 111 -16.63 8.53 4.10
CA VAL A 111 -16.47 9.20 2.81
C VAL A 111 -17.23 10.51 2.89
N ARG A 112 -16.54 11.61 2.62
CA ARG A 112 -17.16 12.94 2.48
C ARG A 112 -17.13 13.35 1.01
N TYR A 113 -18.22 13.89 0.47
CA TYR A 113 -18.29 14.29 -0.92
C TYR A 113 -19.19 15.50 -1.15
N GLY A 114 -18.92 16.25 -2.22
CA GLY A 114 -19.68 17.44 -2.59
C GLY A 114 -19.28 18.00 -3.95
N LEU A 115 -19.96 19.07 -4.38
CA LEU A 115 -19.77 19.69 -5.68
C LEU A 115 -18.59 20.68 -5.72
N GLU A 116 -18.37 21.40 -4.62
CA GLU A 116 -17.34 22.44 -4.53
C GLU A 116 -16.09 21.91 -3.82
N LYS A 117 -14.93 22.00 -4.47
CA LYS A 117 -13.68 21.44 -3.93
C LYS A 117 -13.16 22.24 -2.72
N GLU A 118 -13.30 23.56 -2.78
CA GLU A 118 -12.75 24.51 -1.81
C GLU A 118 -13.65 24.72 -0.59
N GLU A 119 -14.95 24.42 -0.72
CA GLU A 119 -15.95 24.61 0.35
C GLU A 119 -16.52 23.28 0.85
N GLU A 120 -15.81 22.64 1.77
CA GLU A 120 -16.23 21.37 2.38
C GLU A 120 -17.41 21.50 3.35
N LYS A 121 -17.82 22.72 3.71
CA LYS A 121 -18.83 22.99 4.75
C LYS A 121 -20.22 22.44 4.41
N GLY A 122 -20.47 22.12 3.14
CA GLY A 122 -21.70 21.49 2.65
C GLY A 122 -21.53 20.04 2.17
N TRP A 123 -20.38 19.40 2.37
CA TRP A 123 -20.16 18.04 1.90
C TRP A 123 -20.97 17.03 2.72
N THR A 124 -21.61 16.11 2.03
CA THR A 124 -22.29 14.96 2.62
C THR A 124 -21.28 13.97 3.17
N GLU A 125 -21.50 13.45 4.38
CA GLU A 125 -20.67 12.41 4.98
C GLU A 125 -21.45 11.09 5.06
N MET A 126 -20.81 10.01 4.58
CA MET A 126 -21.34 8.65 4.61
C MET A 126 -20.37 7.72 5.34
N GLY A 127 -20.91 6.86 6.20
CA GLY A 127 -20.13 5.79 6.83
C GLY A 127 -19.70 4.73 5.81
N THR A 128 -18.74 3.90 6.22
CA THR A 128 -18.22 2.80 5.41
C THR A 128 -18.51 1.45 6.04
N GLU A 129 -18.88 0.48 5.22
CA GLU A 129 -18.80 -0.94 5.60
C GLU A 129 -17.34 -1.40 5.61
N VAL A 130 -16.98 -2.30 6.53
CA VAL A 130 -15.62 -2.84 6.67
C VAL A 130 -15.64 -4.34 6.48
N ARG A 131 -14.74 -4.87 5.67
CA ARG A 131 -14.55 -6.31 5.46
C ARG A 131 -13.07 -6.66 5.41
N THR A 132 -12.75 -7.89 5.73
CA THR A 132 -11.41 -8.47 5.59
C THR A 132 -11.53 -9.95 5.25
N TYR A 133 -10.41 -10.58 4.93
CA TYR A 133 -10.33 -12.03 4.77
C TYR A 133 -9.02 -12.54 5.40
N GLU A 134 -9.07 -13.77 5.88
CA GLU A 134 -7.94 -14.44 6.52
C GLU A 134 -7.41 -15.56 5.62
N GLN A 135 -6.22 -16.06 5.92
CA GLN A 135 -5.58 -17.14 5.17
C GLN A 135 -6.49 -18.36 5.01
N LYS A 136 -7.24 -18.71 6.07
CA LYS A 136 -8.18 -19.83 6.08
C LYS A 136 -9.36 -19.68 5.10
N HIS A 137 -9.60 -18.48 4.57
CA HIS A 137 -10.62 -18.23 3.56
C HIS A 137 -10.11 -18.51 2.13
N MET A 138 -8.80 -18.76 1.96
CA MET A 138 -8.22 -19.10 0.66
C MET A 138 -8.38 -20.59 0.37
N CYS A 139 -8.72 -20.93 -0.86
CA CYS A 139 -9.00 -22.32 -1.26
C CYS A 139 -7.72 -23.17 -1.37
N ASP A 140 -6.70 -22.64 -2.07
CA ASP A 140 -5.58 -23.44 -2.55
C ASP A 140 -4.23 -22.72 -2.42
N ALA A 141 -3.17 -23.52 -2.54
CA ALA A 141 -1.80 -23.06 -2.59
C ALA A 141 -1.55 -22.19 -3.85
N PRO A 142 -0.74 -21.13 -3.78
CA PRO A 142 0.03 -20.70 -2.60
C PRO A 142 -0.73 -19.71 -1.69
N ALA A 143 -1.99 -19.37 -2.01
CA ALA A 143 -2.73 -18.33 -1.29
C ALA A 143 -3.11 -18.75 0.13
N ASN A 144 -3.39 -20.03 0.35
CA ASN A 144 -3.65 -20.61 1.67
C ASN A 144 -2.37 -20.99 2.43
N ASP A 145 -1.19 -20.86 1.81
CA ASP A 145 0.10 -21.20 2.41
C ASP A 145 0.79 -19.96 3.00
N SER A 146 1.66 -20.16 3.99
CA SER A 146 2.39 -19.06 4.65
C SER A 146 3.32 -18.28 3.71
N VAL A 147 3.77 -18.90 2.62
CA VAL A 147 4.68 -18.27 1.65
C VAL A 147 3.94 -17.29 0.74
N GLY A 148 2.73 -17.63 0.30
CA GLY A 148 1.93 -16.80 -0.60
C GLY A 148 0.90 -15.91 0.08
N TRP A 149 0.57 -16.18 1.35
CA TRP A 149 -0.34 -15.36 2.13
C TRP A 149 0.27 -14.03 2.56
N ARG A 150 -0.51 -12.96 2.42
CA ARG A 150 -0.25 -11.64 3.00
C ARG A 150 -1.55 -11.11 3.59
N ASP A 151 -1.46 -10.58 4.80
CA ASP A 151 -2.61 -9.92 5.44
C ASP A 151 -3.08 -8.75 4.57
N PRO A 152 -4.35 -8.74 4.12
CA PRO A 152 -4.87 -7.70 3.24
C PRO A 152 -5.21 -6.40 3.97
N GLY A 153 -5.15 -6.37 5.31
CA GLY A 153 -5.72 -5.30 6.12
C GLY A 153 -7.25 -5.32 6.08
N PHE A 154 -7.86 -4.14 6.04
CA PHE A 154 -9.30 -3.96 6.05
C PHE A 154 -9.76 -3.16 4.83
N VAL A 155 -10.69 -3.74 4.08
CA VAL A 155 -11.33 -3.12 2.91
C VAL A 155 -12.56 -2.37 3.39
N PHE A 156 -12.59 -1.08 3.10
CA PHE A 156 -13.70 -0.18 3.40
C PHE A 156 -14.48 0.11 2.14
N ALA A 157 -15.81 0.16 2.25
CA ALA A 157 -16.70 0.52 1.16
C ALA A 157 -17.74 1.53 1.63
N GLY A 158 -17.68 2.76 1.10
CA GLY A 158 -18.69 3.80 1.32
C GLY A 158 -19.55 4.01 0.08
N LEU A 159 -20.86 4.15 0.27
CA LEU A 159 -21.82 4.43 -0.81
C LEU A 159 -22.12 5.93 -0.83
N MET A 160 -21.68 6.62 -1.88
CA MET A 160 -22.11 7.97 -2.20
C MET A 160 -23.44 7.86 -2.95
N ASN A 161 -24.47 8.54 -2.46
CA ASN A 161 -25.81 8.51 -3.04
C ASN A 161 -26.33 9.91 -3.33
N GLY A 162 -27.45 9.98 -4.05
CA GLY A 162 -28.07 11.26 -4.46
C GLY A 162 -27.20 12.03 -5.47
N LEU A 163 -26.41 11.32 -6.27
CA LEU A 163 -25.56 11.92 -7.28
C LEU A 163 -26.37 12.27 -8.53
N GLU A 164 -26.11 13.44 -9.11
CA GLU A 164 -26.70 13.82 -10.40
C GLU A 164 -25.85 13.29 -11.57
N PRO A 165 -26.45 12.56 -12.52
CA PRO A 165 -25.74 12.08 -13.70
C PRO A 165 -25.03 13.20 -14.47
N GLY A 166 -23.81 12.93 -14.94
CA GLY A 166 -23.01 13.90 -15.71
C GLY A 166 -22.38 15.02 -14.88
N ARG A 167 -22.59 15.07 -13.56
CA ARG A 167 -21.91 16.02 -12.68
C ARG A 167 -20.59 15.49 -12.13
N ARG A 168 -19.67 16.41 -11.86
CA ARG A 168 -18.42 16.12 -11.17
C ARG A 168 -18.61 16.33 -9.67
N TYR A 169 -18.19 15.34 -8.90
CA TYR A 169 -18.13 15.41 -7.44
C TYR A 169 -16.68 15.28 -6.97
N PHE A 170 -16.35 15.98 -5.90
CA PHE A 170 -15.12 15.81 -5.16
C PHE A 170 -15.39 14.97 -3.92
N TYR A 171 -14.42 14.16 -3.52
CA TYR A 171 -14.56 13.30 -2.36
C TYR A 171 -13.26 13.18 -1.56
N LYS A 172 -13.40 12.84 -0.28
CA LYS A 172 -12.32 12.57 0.66
C LYS A 172 -12.68 11.37 1.52
N VAL A 173 -11.68 10.56 1.81
CA VAL A 173 -11.77 9.42 2.74
C VAL A 173 -10.98 9.76 3.99
N ASN A 174 -11.66 9.77 5.14
CA ASN A 174 -11.06 10.19 6.39
C ASN A 174 -11.35 9.18 7.51
N GLN A 175 -10.52 9.22 8.55
CA GLN A 175 -10.94 8.65 9.82
C GLN A 175 -12.13 9.42 10.36
N ARG A 176 -13.16 8.70 10.81
CA ARG A 176 -14.20 9.29 11.63
C ARG A 176 -13.67 9.34 13.05
N LEU A 177 -13.17 10.50 13.45
CA LEU A 177 -13.04 10.84 14.86
C LEU A 177 -14.46 11.11 15.33
N ASP A 178 -15.02 10.26 16.20
CA ASP A 178 -16.21 10.68 16.94
C ASP A 178 -15.82 12.00 17.66
N SER A 179 -16.57 13.08 17.41
CA SER A 179 -16.31 14.43 17.96
C SER A 179 -16.15 14.41 19.50
N PRO A 180 -15.48 15.43 20.10
CA PRO A 180 -14.58 15.27 21.23
C PRO A 180 -15.20 14.51 22.40
N GLN A 181 -14.40 13.68 23.07
CA GLN A 181 -14.70 13.31 24.45
C GLN A 181 -14.95 14.60 25.22
N GLU A 182 -16.20 14.79 25.62
CA GLU A 182 -16.60 15.76 26.62
C GLU A 182 -15.93 15.30 27.93
N ASN A 183 -14.64 15.60 28.06
CA ASN A 183 -13.92 15.43 29.31
C ASN A 183 -14.31 16.62 30.18
N THR A 184 -15.59 16.66 30.56
CA THR A 184 -16.12 17.47 31.65
C THR A 184 -15.55 16.88 32.94
N GLN A 185 -14.25 17.14 33.16
CA GLN A 185 -13.72 17.19 34.51
C GLN A 185 -14.39 18.39 35.19
N ARG A 186 -15.56 18.15 35.79
CA ARG A 186 -16.03 18.99 36.89
C ARG A 186 -15.04 18.78 38.03
N VAL A 187 -13.98 19.59 38.05
CA VAL A 187 -13.20 19.81 39.26
C VAL A 187 -14.14 20.48 40.25
N ASN A 188 -14.63 19.70 41.21
CA ASN A 188 -15.28 20.23 42.40
C ASN A 188 -14.23 21.02 43.20
N LEU A 189 -14.22 22.34 43.04
CA LEU A 189 -13.62 23.24 44.01
C LEU A 189 -14.54 23.29 45.23
N GLN A 190 -14.34 22.35 46.16
CA GLN A 190 -14.75 22.56 47.55
C GLN A 190 -13.91 23.70 48.11
N LYS A 191 -14.52 24.86 48.31
CA LYS A 191 -14.01 25.84 49.27
C LYS A 191 -14.38 25.32 50.66
N ASN A 192 -13.40 24.82 51.40
CA ASN A 192 -13.52 24.67 52.84
C ASN A 192 -13.19 26.02 53.49
N THR A 193 -14.13 26.45 54.34
CA THR A 193 -14.09 27.42 55.45
C THR A 193 -13.24 28.69 55.29
#